data_AF-A0A659UJX8-F1
#
_entry.id   AF-A0A659UJX8-F1
#
_cell.length_a   1.000
_cell.length_b   1.000
_cell.length_c   1.000
_cell.angle_alpha   90.00
_cell.angle_beta   90.00
_cell.angle_gamma   90.00
#
_symmetry.space_group_name_H-M   'P 1'
#
loop_
_entity.id
_entity.type
_entity.pdbx_description
1 polymer ?
#
loop_
_entity_poly.entity_id
_entity_poly.type
_entity_poly.pdbx_seq_one_letter_code
_entity_poly.pdbx_strand_id
1 'polypeptide(L)'
;DKTGEILDKAVSLGVNQGGGIAFTNDDPKATITEARKKAVADAMAKAKTLAEAAGVSLGNVLEITDQNIAPVPMPMAAKSFDAARSAVPVQAGE
;
A
#
# COMPACT_ATOMS: atom_id res chain seq x y z
N ASP A 1 5.77 -20.14 5.47
CA ASP A 1 5.99 -21.57 5.12
C ASP A 1 4.94 -22.22 4.23
N LYS A 2 3.64 -22.18 4.54
CA LYS A 2 2.59 -22.90 3.76
C LYS A 2 2.48 -22.52 2.27
N THR A 3 2.82 -21.28 1.92
CA THR A 3 2.75 -20.80 0.53
C THR A 3 3.73 -21.52 -0.39
N GLY A 4 4.93 -21.84 0.10
CA GLY A 4 5.96 -22.53 -0.69
C GLY A 4 5.56 -23.96 -1.02
N GLU A 5 5.09 -24.72 -0.02
CA GLU A 5 4.65 -26.10 -0.21
C GLU A 5 3.45 -26.25 -1.16
N ILE A 6 2.54 -25.27 -1.15
CA ILE A 6 1.37 -25.24 -2.06
C ILE A 6 1.82 -24.93 -3.50
N LEU A 7 2.77 -24.00 -3.65
CA LEU A 7 3.34 -23.65 -4.95
C LEU A 7 4.07 -24.85 -5.58
N ASP A 8 4.91 -25.53 -4.81
CA ASP A 8 5.68 -26.68 -5.28
C ASP A 8 4.78 -27.84 -5.72
N LYS A 9 3.65 -28.06 -5.03
CA LYS A 9 2.63 -29.03 -5.45
C LYS A 9 1.92 -28.62 -6.73
N ALA A 10 1.58 -27.33 -6.91
CA ALA A 10 0.91 -26.85 -8.11
C ALA A 10 1.80 -26.95 -9.37
N VAL A 11 3.10 -26.65 -9.24
CA VAL A 11 4.08 -26.77 -10.33
C VAL A 11 4.33 -28.24 -10.68
N SER A 12 4.45 -29.11 -9.67
CA SER A 12 4.66 -30.56 -9.88
C SER A 12 3.48 -31.25 -10.59
N LEU A 13 2.27 -30.69 -10.48
CA LEU A 13 1.05 -31.17 -11.16
C LEU A 13 0.88 -30.64 -12.59
N GLY A 14 1.87 -29.93 -13.14
CA GLY A 14 1.85 -29.48 -14.54
C GLY A 14 1.02 -28.22 -14.78
N VAL A 15 0.65 -27.47 -13.74
CA VAL A 15 0.00 -26.16 -13.86
C VAL A 15 1.07 -25.12 -14.22
N ASN A 16 1.33 -24.93 -15.50
CA ASN A 16 2.34 -24.02 -16.03
C ASN A 16 1.76 -22.67 -16.53
N GLN A 17 0.44 -22.48 -16.42
CA GLN A 17 -0.27 -21.26 -16.82
C GLN A 17 -1.39 -20.88 -15.84
N GLY A 18 -1.14 -21.04 -14.54
CA GLY A 18 -2.05 -20.59 -13.48
C GLY A 18 -1.72 -19.15 -13.07
N GLY A 19 -2.72 -18.26 -13.13
CA GLY A 19 -2.62 -16.80 -12.96
C GLY A 19 -1.70 -16.31 -11.83
N GLY A 20 -1.10 -15.14 -12.06
CA GLY A 20 -0.10 -14.53 -11.18
C GLY A 20 -0.51 -14.51 -9.70
N ILE A 21 0.46 -14.79 -8.83
CA ILE A 21 0.29 -14.76 -7.39
C ILE A 21 0.12 -13.29 -6.97
N ALA A 22 -1.07 -12.93 -6.51
CA ALA A 22 -1.35 -11.64 -5.91
C ALA A 22 -1.28 -11.78 -4.38
N PHE A 23 -0.30 -11.12 -3.76
CA PHE A 23 -0.28 -10.96 -2.32
C PHE A 23 -1.21 -9.79 -1.96
N THR A 24 -2.22 -10.07 -1.15
CA THR A 24 -3.09 -9.06 -0.55
C THR A 24 -3.02 -9.18 0.97
N ASN A 25 -3.30 -8.08 1.67
CA ASN A 25 -3.57 -8.14 3.10
C ASN A 25 -5.04 -8.61 3.30
N ASP A 26 -5.25 -9.52 4.24
CA ASP A 26 -6.57 -10.09 4.54
C ASP A 26 -7.46 -9.10 5.33
N ASP A 27 -6.86 -8.17 6.09
CA ASP A 27 -7.58 -7.07 6.74
C ASP A 27 -6.92 -5.70 6.52
N PRO A 28 -7.16 -5.06 5.36
CA PRO A 28 -6.64 -3.73 5.08
C PRO A 28 -7.41 -2.63 5.83
N LYS A 29 -8.55 -2.92 6.47
CA LYS A 29 -9.46 -1.88 6.99
C LYS A 29 -8.84 -1.10 8.15
N ALA A 30 -8.17 -1.79 9.06
CA ALA A 30 -7.48 -1.17 10.18
C ALA A 30 -6.33 -0.25 9.70
N THR A 31 -5.51 -0.74 8.77
CA THR A 31 -4.39 0.02 8.21
C THR A 31 -4.86 1.24 7.40
N ILE A 32 -5.92 1.10 6.61
CA ILE A 32 -6.52 2.22 5.86
C ILE A 32 -7.07 3.28 6.82
N THR A 33 -7.70 2.87 7.93
CA THR A 33 -8.22 3.80 8.94
C THR A 33 -7.11 4.63 9.58
N GLU A 34 -6.00 3.99 9.96
CA GLU A 34 -4.85 4.72 10.50
C GLU A 34 -4.17 5.61 9.47
N ALA A 35 -4.09 5.17 8.21
CA ALA A 35 -3.58 6.01 7.12
C ALA A 35 -4.44 7.27 6.91
N ARG A 36 -5.77 7.14 6.95
CA ARG A 36 -6.71 8.28 6.84
C ARG A 36 -6.53 9.29 7.97
N LYS A 37 -6.40 8.84 9.22
CA LYS A 37 -6.14 9.73 10.36
C LYS A 37 -4.86 10.55 10.16
N LYS A 38 -3.79 9.89 9.71
CA LYS A 38 -2.51 10.54 9.41
C LYS A 38 -2.65 11.56 8.27
N ALA A 39 -3.38 11.22 7.21
CA ALA A 39 -3.61 12.12 6.08
C ALA A 39 -4.36 13.39 6.50
N VAL A 40 -5.39 13.27 7.36
CA VAL A 40 -6.11 14.43 7.89
C VAL A 40 -5.22 15.28 8.79
N ALA A 41 -4.40 14.66 9.66
CA ALA A 41 -3.47 15.39 10.51
C ALA A 41 -2.44 16.21 9.70
N ASP A 42 -1.90 15.64 8.63
CA ASP A 42 -0.99 16.32 7.71
C ASP A 42 -1.67 17.49 6.98
N ALA A 43 -2.89 17.27 6.47
CA ALA A 43 -3.68 18.32 5.83
C ALA A 43 -3.96 19.50 6.78
N MET A 44 -4.29 19.22 8.05
CA MET A 44 -4.51 20.25 9.07
C MET A 44 -3.24 21.01 9.41
N ALA A 45 -2.09 20.33 9.53
CA ALA A 45 -0.80 20.97 9.75
C ALA A 45 -0.46 21.94 8.61
N LYS A 46 -0.63 21.51 7.36
CA LYS A 46 -0.43 22.34 6.18
C LYS A 46 -1.37 23.55 6.14
N ALA A 47 -2.65 23.35 6.45
CA ALA A 47 -3.63 24.43 6.50
C ALA A 47 -3.26 25.49 7.55
N LYS A 48 -2.78 25.06 8.73
CA LYS A 48 -2.31 25.95 9.79
C LYS A 48 -1.11 26.78 9.33
N THR A 49 -0.11 26.16 8.70
CA THR A 49 1.05 26.88 8.15
C THR A 49 0.65 27.95 7.15
N LEU A 50 -0.29 27.64 6.25
CA LEU A 50 -0.77 28.61 5.25
C LEU A 50 -1.55 29.77 5.89
N ALA A 51 -2.39 29.48 6.88
CA ALA A 51 -3.15 30.50 7.61
C ALA A 51 -2.23 31.46 8.38
N GLU A 52 -1.24 30.91 9.10
CA GLU A 52 -0.22 31.70 9.80
C GLU A 52 0.57 32.59 8.86
N ALA A 53 1.02 32.05 7.73
CA ALA A 53 1.75 32.80 6.70
C ALA A 53 0.91 33.94 6.09
N ALA A 54 -0.41 33.74 5.98
CA ALA A 54 -1.34 34.75 5.48
C ALA A 54 -1.82 35.73 6.56
N GLY A 55 -1.45 35.55 7.84
CA GLY A 55 -1.90 36.40 8.94
C GLY A 55 -3.39 36.24 9.27
N VAL A 56 -4.00 35.10 8.91
CA VAL A 56 -5.41 34.80 9.17
C VAL A 56 -5.56 33.62 10.12
N SER A 57 -6.72 33.48 10.75
CA SER A 57 -7.04 32.31 11.56
C SER A 57 -7.55 31.16 10.68
N LEU A 58 -7.18 29.93 11.04
CA LEU A 58 -7.78 28.73 10.43
C LEU A 58 -9.21 28.55 10.95
N GLY A 59 -10.18 28.49 10.03
CA GLY A 59 -11.61 28.32 10.33
C GLY A 59 -12.06 26.85 10.37
N ASN A 60 -13.38 26.65 10.33
CA ASN A 60 -13.98 25.32 10.33
C ASN A 60 -13.74 24.59 8.99
N VAL A 61 -13.66 23.26 9.05
CA VAL A 61 -13.63 22.41 7.86
C VAL A 61 -14.98 22.49 7.16
N LEU A 62 -14.97 22.92 5.89
CA LEU A 62 -16.18 23.02 5.06
C LEU A 62 -16.45 21.73 4.27
N GLU A 63 -15.39 21.07 3.81
CA GLU A 63 -15.45 19.86 3.00
C GLU A 63 -14.24 18.98 3.27
N ILE A 64 -14.45 17.67 3.29
CA ILE A 64 -13.38 16.66 3.26
C ILE A 64 -13.68 15.73 2.10
N THR A 65 -12.76 15.66 1.14
CA THR A 65 -12.82 14.71 0.03
C THR A 65 -11.78 13.62 0.26
N ASP A 66 -12.23 12.40 0.54
CA ASP A 66 -11.36 11.22 0.53
C ASP A 66 -11.40 10.59 -0.86
N GLN A 67 -10.41 10.91 -1.70
CA GLN A 67 -10.26 10.23 -2.98
C GLN A 67 -9.66 8.85 -2.75
N ASN A 68 -10.53 7.84 -2.65
CA ASN A 68 -10.14 6.45 -2.73
C ASN A 68 -9.79 6.12 -4.19
N ILE A 69 -8.66 6.64 -4.68
CA ILE A 69 -8.02 6.11 -5.87
C ILE A 69 -7.53 4.74 -5.45
N ALA A 70 -8.32 3.70 -5.75
CA ALA A 70 -7.84 2.33 -5.64
C ALA A 70 -6.52 2.30 -6.44
N PRO A 71 -5.39 1.91 -5.83
CA PRO A 71 -4.15 1.78 -6.56
C PRO A 71 -4.43 0.84 -7.72
N VAL A 72 -4.45 1.37 -8.94
CA VAL A 72 -4.50 0.51 -10.12
C VAL A 72 -3.25 -0.35 -10.03
N PRO A 73 -3.34 -1.69 -10.13
CA PRO A 73 -2.17 -2.54 -10.13
C PRO A 73 -1.23 -2.06 -11.24
N MET A 74 -0.15 -1.39 -10.84
CA MET A 74 0.88 -0.97 -11.78
C MET A 74 1.62 -2.25 -12.16
N PRO A 75 1.66 -2.63 -13.44
CA PRO A 75 2.46 -3.77 -13.86
C PRO A 75 3.92 -3.43 -13.52
N MET A 76 4.45 -4.10 -12.49
CA MET A 76 5.86 -4.04 -12.16
C MET A 76 6.62 -4.54 -13.38
N ALA A 77 7.37 -3.67 -14.03
CA ALA A 77 8.25 -4.08 -15.12
C ALA A 77 9.20 -5.15 -14.56
N ALA A 78 9.21 -6.35 -15.14
CA ALA A 78 9.92 -7.52 -14.62
C ALA A 78 11.40 -7.25 -14.25
N LYS A 79 12.01 -6.23 -14.84
CA LYS A 79 13.40 -5.81 -14.59
C LYS A 79 13.65 -5.21 -13.21
N SER A 80 12.65 -4.59 -12.56
CA SER A 80 12.83 -4.04 -11.21
C SER A 80 12.63 -5.10 -10.11
N PHE A 81 11.99 -6.23 -10.42
CA PHE A 81 11.79 -7.32 -9.47
C PHE A 81 13.10 -8.09 -9.20
N ASP A 82 13.93 -8.31 -10.23
CA ASP A 82 15.25 -8.96 -10.08
C ASP A 82 16.23 -8.11 -9.26
N ALA A 83 16.26 -6.78 -9.50
CA ALA A 83 17.13 -5.88 -8.76
C ALA A 83 16.74 -5.75 -7.28
N ALA A 84 15.44 -5.78 -6.97
CA ALA A 84 14.96 -5.78 -5.59
C ALA A 84 15.24 -7.11 -4.88
N ARG A 85 15.11 -8.26 -5.56
CA ARG A 85 15.35 -9.59 -4.98
C ARG A 85 16.79 -9.79 -4.49
N SER A 86 17.77 -9.12 -5.11
CA SER A 86 19.16 -9.12 -4.65
C SER A 86 19.44 -8.19 -3.47
N ALA A 87 18.55 -7.25 -3.15
CA ALA A 87 18.79 -6.18 -2.17
C ALA A 87 17.96 -6.28 -0.88
N VAL A 88 16.93 -7.12 -0.82
CA VAL A 88 16.14 -7.33 0.41
C VAL A 88 16.43 -8.70 1.02
N PRO A 89 16.98 -8.76 2.25
CA PRO A 89 16.95 -9.96 3.06
C PRO A 89 15.48 -10.26 3.37
N VAL A 90 14.93 -11.27 2.69
CA VAL A 90 13.67 -11.88 3.11
C VAL A 90 13.98 -12.68 4.37
N GLN A 91 13.54 -12.18 5.51
CA GLN A 91 13.34 -13.05 6.66
C GLN A 91 12.22 -14.02 6.30
N ALA A 92 12.52 -15.32 6.33
CA ALA A 92 11.48 -16.33 6.40
C ALA A 92 10.71 -16.07 7.71
N GLY A 93 9.44 -15.71 7.58
CA GLY A 93 8.58 -15.45 8.73
C GLY A 93 8.29 -16.73 9.51
N GLU A 94 8.36 -16.64 10.84
CA GLU A 94 7.48 -17.42 11.74
C GLU A 94 6.02 -16.97 11.59
#